data_AF-E1Z2G9-F1
#
_entry.id   AF-E1Z2G9-F1
#
_cell.length_a   1.000
_cell.length_b   1.000
_cell.length_c   1.000
_cell.angle_alpha   90.00
_cell.angle_beta   90.00
_cell.angle_gamma   90.00
#
_symmetry.space_group_name_H-M   'P 1'
#
loop_
_entity.id
_entity.type
_entity.pdbx_description
1 polymer ?
#
loop_
_entity_poly.entity_id
_entity_poly.type
_entity_poly.pdbx_seq_one_letter_code
_entity_poly.pdbx_strand_id
1 'polypeptide(L)'
;MAEQQQNGEDGGWLSGAWSLGQSIYNAAANTVNSVMGYDDLDVVDPTAGEATSGKEAAISEERAKAFSSYRDYLGKDITSLVILPVWIMQPFTMLQCMGELMEYTDLLDKAAVTEDPYERLAWVVGFTMGPFGTIERPWKPFNPILGETFEYGKPDRGMKYIAEQVSHHPPVGAGHGETELWTYDIVSAPKTKFLGNSVEVYPIGRTRIRLKPTGECAEKPADDPYGFTHFAHTLNSCEGGINPLPSDSRRRPDRALLELGNSSDSAVAKYNLEEMQRAERKEREKRGEKWQPRWFKPLPEDAGALRRWGGGPVLPGEYSNEECPQFEFTGEYLKLEQRPPSASEEEVQGEGFVPWSYPDIHAKLGKEAER
;
A
#
# COMPACT_ATOMS: atom_id res chain seq x y z
N MET A 1 57.35 17.45 10.85
CA MET A 1 57.64 17.61 9.42
C MET A 1 56.90 16.52 8.68
N ALA A 2 56.41 16.86 7.50
CA ALA A 2 55.40 16.13 6.73
C ALA A 2 55.72 14.65 6.49
N GLU A 3 54.67 13.83 6.49
CA GLU A 3 54.67 12.51 5.87
C GLU A 3 53.63 12.51 4.75
N GLN A 4 54.08 12.04 3.59
CA GLN A 4 53.39 12.02 2.30
C GLN A 4 52.41 10.86 2.18
N GLN A 5 51.39 11.14 1.37
CA GLN A 5 50.43 10.28 0.68
C GLN A 5 50.89 8.87 0.24
N GLN A 6 49.94 7.94 0.29
CA GLN A 6 49.68 6.99 -0.79
C GLN A 6 48.18 6.79 -1.03
N ASN A 7 47.86 6.55 -2.30
CA ASN A 7 46.58 6.67 -3.01
C ASN A 7 45.57 5.52 -2.80
N GLY A 8 44.33 5.80 -3.19
CA GLY A 8 43.36 4.83 -3.74
C GLY A 8 42.25 5.56 -4.50
N GLU A 9 42.35 5.61 -5.83
CA GLU A 9 41.26 5.98 -6.75
C GLU A 9 40.32 4.77 -6.94
N ASP A 10 39.00 5.01 -6.97
CA ASP A 10 38.05 4.26 -7.79
C ASP A 10 36.68 4.98 -7.79
N GLY A 11 36.30 5.55 -8.94
CA GLY A 11 35.07 6.34 -9.06
C GLY A 11 34.72 6.73 -10.50
N GLY A 12 34.59 5.74 -11.40
CA GLY A 12 34.38 5.98 -12.83
C GLY A 12 33.09 5.42 -13.46
N TRP A 13 32.33 4.55 -12.77
CA TRP A 13 31.20 3.84 -13.40
C TRP A 13 29.81 4.32 -12.98
N LEU A 14 29.67 4.88 -11.78
CA LEU A 14 28.39 5.40 -11.26
C LEU A 14 27.98 6.74 -11.89
N SER A 15 28.92 7.57 -12.34
CA SER A 15 28.63 8.89 -12.91
C SER A 15 27.98 8.82 -14.30
N GLY A 16 28.32 7.82 -15.11
CA GLY A 16 27.77 7.65 -16.46
C GLY A 16 26.34 7.11 -16.51
N ALA A 17 25.94 6.28 -15.55
CA ALA A 17 24.58 5.75 -15.46
C ALA A 17 23.57 6.83 -15.02
N TRP A 18 24.00 7.73 -14.11
CA TRP A 18 23.20 8.86 -13.66
C TRP A 18 22.95 9.90 -14.76
N SER A 19 23.92 10.18 -15.64
CA SER A 19 23.73 11.18 -16.70
C SER A 19 22.78 10.72 -17.82
N LEU A 20 22.72 9.41 -18.09
CA LEU A 20 21.79 8.86 -19.08
C LEU A 20 20.35 8.87 -18.56
N GLY A 21 20.14 8.46 -17.30
CA GLY A 21 18.82 8.47 -16.64
C GLY A 21 18.25 9.89 -16.48
N GLN A 22 19.10 10.87 -16.19
CA GLN A 22 18.69 12.26 -16.05
C GLN A 22 18.36 12.91 -17.41
N SER A 23 19.02 12.49 -18.48
CA SER A 23 18.73 12.97 -19.84
C SER A 23 17.42 12.39 -20.40
N ILE A 24 17.11 11.12 -20.11
CA ILE A 24 15.83 10.48 -20.48
C ILE A 24 14.68 11.08 -19.65
N TYR A 25 14.89 11.33 -18.36
CA TYR A 25 13.92 11.99 -17.49
C TYR A 25 13.61 13.42 -17.97
N ASN A 26 14.63 14.21 -18.31
CA ASN A 26 14.45 15.57 -18.81
C ASN A 26 13.79 15.60 -20.20
N ALA A 27 14.08 14.63 -21.08
CA ALA A 27 13.43 14.50 -22.38
C ALA A 27 11.95 14.08 -22.25
N ALA A 28 11.63 13.18 -21.32
CA ALA A 28 10.25 12.77 -21.03
C ALA A 28 9.45 13.88 -20.35
N ALA A 29 10.05 14.59 -19.37
CA ALA A 29 9.42 15.73 -18.71
C ALA A 29 9.15 16.90 -19.67
N ASN A 30 10.06 17.17 -20.62
CA ASN A 30 9.87 18.21 -21.63
C ASN A 30 8.83 17.82 -22.69
N THR A 31 8.73 16.53 -23.05
CA THR A 31 7.71 16.04 -23.99
C THR A 31 6.32 16.03 -23.36
N VAL A 32 6.21 15.69 -22.07
CA VAL A 32 4.92 15.71 -21.33
C VAL A 32 4.44 17.14 -21.08
N ASN A 33 5.36 18.08 -20.79
CA ASN A 33 5.03 19.51 -20.66
C ASN A 33 4.55 20.17 -21.96
N SER A 34 4.85 19.61 -23.15
CA SER A 34 4.49 20.23 -24.42
C SER A 34 3.21 19.68 -25.07
N VAL A 35 2.60 18.61 -24.53
CA VAL A 35 1.51 17.88 -25.21
C VAL A 35 0.15 18.01 -24.52
N MET A 36 0.06 18.41 -23.25
CA MET A 36 -1.23 18.63 -22.59
C MET A 36 -1.26 19.97 -21.85
N GLY A 37 -2.04 20.92 -22.38
CA GLY A 37 -2.44 22.11 -21.64
C GLY A 37 -3.30 21.70 -20.45
N TYR A 38 -2.88 22.08 -19.24
CA TYR A 38 -3.55 21.75 -17.97
C TYR A 38 -4.90 22.45 -17.75
N ASP A 39 -5.45 23.09 -18.77
CA ASP A 39 -6.77 23.73 -18.72
C ASP A 39 -7.91 22.75 -19.13
N ASP A 40 -7.59 21.51 -19.55
CA ASP A 40 -8.54 20.48 -19.99
C ASP A 40 -8.49 19.18 -19.14
N LEU A 41 -8.17 19.26 -17.83
CA LEU A 41 -8.26 18.09 -16.94
C LEU A 41 -9.64 18.01 -16.31
N ASP A 42 -10.56 17.29 -16.97
CA ASP A 42 -11.89 16.99 -16.42
C ASP A 42 -11.80 16.02 -15.24
N VAL A 43 -12.50 16.35 -14.14
CA VAL A 43 -12.75 15.41 -13.05
C VAL A 43 -13.74 14.37 -13.56
N VAL A 44 -13.23 13.16 -13.84
CA VAL A 44 -14.03 12.03 -14.28
C VAL A 44 -14.89 11.57 -13.11
N ASP A 45 -16.22 11.56 -13.30
CA ASP A 45 -17.15 10.95 -12.34
C ASP A 45 -16.88 9.43 -12.28
N PRO A 46 -16.42 8.89 -11.14
CA PRO A 46 -16.10 7.47 -11.03
C PRO A 46 -17.34 6.56 -11.10
N THR A 47 -18.55 7.13 -11.03
CA THR A 47 -19.82 6.40 -11.08
C THR A 47 -20.47 6.39 -12.48
N ALA A 48 -19.91 7.15 -13.43
CA ALA A 48 -20.47 7.24 -14.77
C ALA A 48 -20.03 6.07 -15.66
N GLY A 49 -20.99 5.44 -16.34
CA GLY A 49 -20.73 4.34 -17.29
C GLY A 49 -19.89 4.73 -18.52
N GLU A 50 -19.73 6.02 -18.77
CA GLU A 50 -18.77 6.61 -19.71
C GLU A 50 -18.09 7.80 -19.03
N ALA A 51 -16.81 8.04 -19.34
CA ALA A 51 -16.05 9.17 -18.80
C ALA A 51 -16.72 10.48 -19.20
N THR A 52 -17.52 11.02 -18.29
CA THR A 52 -18.17 12.32 -18.42
C THR A 52 -17.64 13.21 -17.31
N SER A 53 -17.39 14.48 -17.65
CA SER A 53 -17.02 15.52 -16.70
C SER A 53 -18.12 15.60 -15.63
N GLY A 54 -17.80 15.24 -14.38
CA GLY A 54 -18.77 15.33 -13.29
C GLY A 54 -19.30 16.76 -13.17
N LYS A 55 -20.57 16.94 -12.82
CA LYS A 55 -21.09 18.29 -12.51
C LYS A 55 -20.30 18.82 -11.31
N GLU A 56 -19.40 19.77 -11.56
CA GLU A 56 -18.66 20.48 -10.53
C GLU A 56 -19.65 21.00 -9.47
N ALA A 57 -19.55 20.48 -8.25
CA ALA A 57 -20.20 21.09 -7.11
C ALA A 57 -19.75 22.55 -7.09
N ALA A 58 -20.70 23.51 -7.14
CA ALA A 58 -20.42 24.93 -7.32
C ALA A 58 -19.21 25.38 -6.48
N ILE A 59 -18.05 25.49 -7.14
CA ILE A 59 -16.81 25.88 -6.52
C ILE A 59 -17.00 27.35 -6.20
N SER A 60 -17.14 27.69 -4.91
CA SER A 60 -17.19 29.11 -4.50
C SER A 60 -16.00 29.85 -5.10
N GLU A 61 -16.16 31.10 -5.52
CA GLU A 61 -15.11 31.87 -6.19
C GLU A 61 -13.77 31.89 -5.40
N GLU A 62 -13.84 31.81 -4.07
CA GLU A 62 -12.69 31.65 -3.16
C GLU A 62 -11.94 30.33 -3.35
N ARG A 63 -12.64 29.21 -3.57
CA ARG A 63 -12.04 27.90 -3.82
C ARG A 63 -11.36 27.87 -5.18
N ALA A 64 -11.98 28.43 -6.22
CA ALA A 64 -11.38 28.51 -7.56
C ALA A 64 -10.08 29.33 -7.53
N LYS A 65 -10.07 30.46 -6.80
CA LYS A 65 -8.86 31.27 -6.58
C LYS A 65 -7.80 30.54 -5.73
N ALA A 66 -8.20 29.72 -4.76
CA ALA A 66 -7.25 28.90 -3.99
C ALA A 66 -6.61 27.81 -4.86
N PHE A 67 -7.40 27.10 -5.68
CA PHE A 67 -6.90 26.05 -6.56
C PHE A 67 -5.94 26.56 -7.64
N SER A 68 -6.17 27.76 -8.20
CA SER A 68 -5.23 28.35 -9.15
C SER A 68 -3.86 28.64 -8.52
N SER A 69 -3.82 29.02 -7.24
CA SER A 69 -2.57 29.23 -6.48
C SER A 69 -1.82 27.93 -6.16
N TYR A 70 -2.48 26.77 -6.21
CA TYR A 70 -1.84 25.50 -5.89
C TYR A 70 -0.89 24.99 -6.97
N ARG A 71 -1.00 25.52 -8.20
CA ARG A 71 -0.03 25.30 -9.28
C ARG A 71 1.39 25.69 -8.83
N ASP A 72 1.53 26.73 -8.00
CA ASP A 72 2.81 27.20 -7.47
C ASP A 72 3.43 26.26 -6.42
N TYR A 73 2.68 25.25 -5.97
CA TYR A 73 3.12 24.27 -4.98
C TYR A 73 3.50 22.91 -5.56
N LEU A 74 3.51 22.78 -6.90
CA LEU A 74 3.94 21.56 -7.57
C LEU A 74 5.36 21.16 -7.12
N GLY A 75 5.50 19.91 -6.68
CA GLY A 75 6.75 19.35 -6.19
C GLY A 75 7.19 19.83 -4.80
N LYS A 76 6.43 20.71 -4.14
CA LYS A 76 6.73 21.20 -2.79
C LYS A 76 6.06 20.36 -1.72
N ASP A 77 6.62 20.47 -0.51
CA ASP A 77 6.06 19.90 0.71
C ASP A 77 4.90 20.77 1.22
N ILE A 78 3.67 20.22 1.14
CA ILE A 78 2.44 20.93 1.52
C ILE A 78 2.18 20.94 3.02
N THR A 79 2.90 20.10 3.77
CA THR A 79 2.82 20.04 5.22
C THR A 79 3.55 21.22 5.87
N SER A 80 4.66 21.67 5.27
CA SER A 80 5.58 22.64 5.88
C SER A 80 5.77 23.96 5.10
N LEU A 81 5.53 24.01 3.79
CA LEU A 81 5.89 25.17 2.96
C LEU A 81 4.71 25.97 2.40
N VAL A 82 3.48 25.59 2.75
CA VAL A 82 2.26 26.16 2.14
C VAL A 82 1.27 26.60 3.22
N ILE A 83 0.84 27.86 3.14
CA ILE A 83 -0.31 28.36 3.90
C ILE A 83 -1.55 27.82 3.22
N LEU A 84 -2.20 26.86 3.87
CA LEU A 84 -3.42 26.24 3.38
C LEU A 84 -4.64 26.85 4.08
N PRO A 85 -5.77 27.02 3.38
CA PRO A 85 -6.96 27.63 3.94
C PRO A 85 -7.65 26.68 4.94
N VAL A 86 -8.30 27.24 5.97
CA VAL A 86 -8.88 26.47 7.08
C VAL A 86 -9.96 25.47 6.63
N TRP A 87 -10.66 25.72 5.51
CA TRP A 87 -11.73 24.84 5.04
C TRP A 87 -11.25 23.48 4.49
N ILE A 88 -9.94 23.29 4.24
CA ILE A 88 -9.36 21.96 3.95
C ILE A 88 -8.80 21.26 5.18
N MET A 89 -8.93 21.89 6.36
CA MET A 89 -8.38 21.39 7.61
C MET A 89 -9.42 20.58 8.38
N GLN A 90 -8.98 19.54 9.09
CA GLN A 90 -9.77 18.92 10.16
C GLN A 90 -9.43 19.54 11.52
N PRO A 91 -10.36 19.53 12.49
CA PRO A 91 -10.16 20.13 13.82
C PRO A 91 -9.28 19.27 14.74
N PHE A 92 -8.21 18.68 14.21
CA PHE A 92 -7.24 17.84 14.92
C PHE A 92 -5.83 18.32 14.57
N THR A 93 -4.90 18.29 15.53
CA THR A 93 -3.47 18.46 15.26
C THR A 93 -2.82 17.12 14.92
N MET A 94 -1.64 17.13 14.29
CA MET A 94 -0.92 15.88 14.02
C MET A 94 -0.63 15.06 15.29
N LEU A 95 -0.44 15.70 16.45
CA LEU A 95 -0.21 15.00 17.72
C LEU A 95 -1.46 14.22 18.15
N GLN A 96 -2.65 14.78 17.93
CA GLN A 96 -3.91 14.08 18.19
C GLN A 96 -4.11 12.92 17.22
N CYS A 97 -3.80 13.10 15.93
CA CYS A 97 -3.83 12.03 14.94
C CYS A 97 -2.87 10.88 15.30
N MET A 98 -1.68 11.18 15.83
CA MET A 98 -0.75 10.16 16.34
C MET A 98 -1.32 9.37 17.51
N GLY A 99 -2.20 9.98 18.32
CA GLY A 99 -2.85 9.36 19.46
C GLY A 99 -4.02 8.43 19.11
N GLU A 100 -4.50 8.41 17.87
CA GLU A 100 -5.68 7.62 17.48
C GLU A 100 -5.47 6.11 17.64
N LEU A 101 -4.23 5.61 17.51
CA LEU A 101 -3.93 4.21 17.79
C LEU A 101 -4.27 3.82 19.23
N MET A 102 -4.32 4.78 20.16
CA MET A 102 -4.66 4.51 21.56
C MET A 102 -6.10 4.03 21.75
N GLU A 103 -6.96 4.11 20.73
CA GLU A 103 -8.27 3.47 20.70
C GLU A 103 -8.16 1.94 20.82
N TYR A 104 -7.20 1.33 20.14
CA TYR A 104 -7.11 -0.13 19.91
C TYR A 104 -6.14 -0.85 20.85
N THR A 105 -5.79 -0.23 21.98
CA THR A 105 -4.79 -0.75 22.94
C THR A 105 -5.07 -2.15 23.49
N ASP A 106 -6.32 -2.60 23.47
CA ASP A 106 -6.70 -3.97 23.90
C ASP A 106 -6.00 -5.07 23.10
N LEU A 107 -5.64 -4.76 21.86
CA LEU A 107 -4.90 -5.68 21.02
C LEU A 107 -3.46 -5.84 21.52
N LEU A 108 -2.84 -4.79 22.08
CA LEU A 108 -1.53 -4.90 22.72
C LEU A 108 -1.60 -5.63 24.06
N ASP A 109 -2.69 -5.46 24.82
CA ASP A 109 -2.91 -6.21 26.06
C ASP A 109 -3.04 -7.72 25.78
N LYS A 110 -3.79 -8.09 24.73
CA LYS A 110 -3.86 -9.49 24.24
C LYS A 110 -2.50 -9.99 23.79
N ALA A 111 -1.80 -9.22 22.95
CA ALA A 111 -0.47 -9.58 22.47
C ALA A 111 0.50 -9.87 23.64
N ALA A 112 0.45 -9.06 24.70
CA ALA A 112 1.36 -9.21 25.84
C ALA A 112 1.17 -10.51 26.63
N VAL A 113 -0.02 -11.12 26.60
CA VAL A 113 -0.35 -12.36 27.33
C VAL A 113 -0.43 -13.59 26.43
N THR A 114 -0.41 -13.43 25.11
CA THR A 114 -0.39 -14.54 24.15
C THR A 114 0.97 -15.23 24.15
N GLU A 115 1.00 -16.55 24.30
CA GLU A 115 2.23 -17.36 24.30
C GLU A 115 2.75 -17.64 22.88
N ASP A 116 1.86 -17.93 21.92
CA ASP A 116 2.25 -18.20 20.53
C ASP A 116 2.80 -16.92 19.85
N PRO A 117 4.06 -16.92 19.36
CA PRO A 117 4.66 -15.75 18.70
C PRO A 117 3.90 -15.29 17.45
N TYR A 118 3.28 -16.20 16.69
CA TYR A 118 2.58 -15.82 15.48
C TYR A 118 1.23 -15.16 15.77
N GLU A 119 0.45 -15.74 16.70
CA GLU A 119 -0.78 -15.11 17.17
C GLU A 119 -0.50 -13.76 17.86
N ARG A 120 0.56 -13.67 18.68
CA ARG A 120 1.00 -12.42 19.30
C ARG A 120 1.32 -11.35 18.26
N LEU A 121 2.06 -11.71 17.21
CA LEU A 121 2.33 -10.79 16.10
C LEU A 121 1.03 -10.34 15.41
N ALA A 122 0.07 -11.25 15.19
CA ALA A 122 -1.22 -10.90 14.59
C ALA A 122 -1.98 -9.84 15.42
N TRP A 123 -1.95 -9.95 16.75
CA TRP A 123 -2.53 -8.94 17.64
C TRP A 123 -1.82 -7.57 17.51
N VAL A 124 -0.49 -7.55 17.46
CA VAL A 124 0.29 -6.32 17.23
C VAL A 124 -0.03 -5.70 15.86
N VAL A 125 -0.15 -6.52 14.81
CA VAL A 125 -0.54 -6.05 13.48
C VAL A 125 -1.95 -5.45 13.51
N GLY A 126 -2.90 -6.11 14.18
CA GLY A 126 -4.25 -5.58 14.37
C GLY A 126 -4.25 -4.20 15.02
N PHE A 127 -3.43 -3.99 16.05
CA PHE A 127 -3.24 -2.66 16.66
C PHE A 127 -2.76 -1.61 15.65
N THR A 128 -1.75 -1.94 14.84
CA THR A 128 -1.21 -1.01 13.84
C THR A 128 -2.18 -0.71 12.70
N MET A 129 -3.08 -1.63 12.39
CA MET A 129 -4.08 -1.50 11.33
C MET A 129 -5.38 -0.84 11.79
N GLY A 130 -5.63 -0.79 13.10
CA GLY A 130 -6.88 -0.27 13.69
C GLY A 130 -7.36 1.04 13.06
N PRO A 131 -6.52 2.09 12.96
CA PRO A 131 -6.94 3.36 12.38
C PRO A 131 -7.43 3.24 10.93
N PHE A 132 -6.85 2.36 10.11
CA PHE A 132 -7.21 2.25 8.69
C PHE A 132 -8.61 1.66 8.45
N GLY A 133 -9.20 0.97 9.44
CA GLY A 133 -10.51 0.35 9.29
C GLY A 133 -11.68 1.34 9.19
N THR A 134 -11.48 2.60 9.56
CA THR A 134 -12.54 3.62 9.65
C THR A 134 -12.15 4.97 9.04
N ILE A 135 -10.99 5.06 8.37
CA ILE A 135 -10.50 6.34 7.82
C ILE A 135 -11.08 6.60 6.44
N GLU A 136 -12.10 7.46 6.42
CA GLU A 136 -12.56 8.22 5.25
C GLU A 136 -12.36 9.73 5.50
N ARG A 137 -11.16 10.12 5.96
CA ARG A 137 -10.84 11.52 6.32
C ARG A 137 -9.82 12.12 5.34
N PRO A 138 -10.27 12.82 4.29
CA PRO A 138 -9.37 13.46 3.32
C PRO A 138 -8.77 14.80 3.79
N TRP A 139 -9.12 15.25 5.01
CA TRP A 139 -8.81 16.59 5.50
C TRP A 139 -7.45 16.67 6.20
N LYS A 140 -6.73 17.78 5.99
CA LYS A 140 -5.39 17.98 6.58
C LYS A 140 -5.52 18.35 8.07
N PRO A 141 -4.86 17.65 9.00
CA PRO A 141 -4.79 18.10 10.38
C PRO A 141 -3.90 19.35 10.53
N PHE A 142 -4.13 20.13 11.58
CA PHE A 142 -3.27 21.25 11.95
C PHE A 142 -1.84 20.78 12.21
N ASN A 143 -0.87 21.50 11.64
CA ASN A 143 0.54 21.26 11.96
C ASN A 143 0.80 21.80 13.37
N PRO A 144 1.23 20.96 14.33
CA PRO A 144 1.50 21.40 15.69
C PRO A 144 2.60 22.47 15.72
N ILE A 145 2.52 23.39 16.67
CA ILE A 145 3.60 24.37 16.90
C ILE A 145 4.71 23.75 17.76
N LEU A 146 5.93 24.28 17.67
CA LEU A 146 7.06 23.78 18.47
C LEU A 146 6.73 23.79 19.98
N GLY A 147 6.93 22.65 20.64
CA GLY A 147 6.63 22.46 22.06
C GLY A 147 5.15 22.25 22.38
N GLU A 148 4.26 22.20 21.38
CA GLU A 148 2.88 21.76 21.58
C GLU A 148 2.88 20.32 22.10
N THR A 149 2.00 20.04 23.06
CA THR A 149 1.83 18.70 23.64
C THR A 149 0.38 18.23 23.55
N PHE A 150 0.17 16.92 23.44
CA PHE A 150 -1.12 16.28 23.55
C PHE A 150 -1.04 15.06 24.47
N GLU A 151 -1.89 15.00 25.49
CA GLU A 151 -2.01 13.87 26.40
C GLU A 151 -3.34 13.14 26.25
N TYR A 152 -3.33 11.83 26.47
CA TYR A 152 -4.52 10.99 26.51
C TYR A 152 -4.32 9.82 27.48
N GLY A 153 -5.40 9.29 28.02
CA GLY A 153 -5.31 8.15 28.92
C GLY A 153 -6.60 7.37 29.02
N LYS A 154 -6.49 6.10 29.39
CA LYS A 154 -7.60 5.22 29.77
C LYS A 154 -7.34 4.74 31.20
N PRO A 155 -7.79 5.49 32.23
CA PRO A 155 -7.48 5.20 33.63
C PRO A 155 -7.93 3.81 34.09
N ASP A 156 -9.06 3.34 33.55
CA ASP A 156 -9.61 1.99 33.78
C ASP A 156 -8.68 0.86 33.30
N ARG A 157 -7.72 1.18 32.42
CA ARG A 157 -6.74 0.26 31.85
C ARG A 157 -5.30 0.62 32.21
N GLY A 158 -5.11 1.63 33.06
CA GLY A 158 -3.79 2.12 33.43
C GLY A 158 -2.97 2.69 32.26
N MET A 159 -3.61 2.98 31.11
CA MET A 159 -2.92 3.48 29.93
C MET A 159 -2.72 5.00 30.01
N LYS A 160 -1.49 5.42 29.72
CA LYS A 160 -1.09 6.83 29.58
C LYS A 160 -0.45 7.04 28.22
N TYR A 161 -0.70 8.19 27.62
CA TYR A 161 -0.12 8.60 26.36
C TYR A 161 0.22 10.10 26.40
N ILE A 162 1.38 10.46 25.85
CA ILE A 162 1.83 11.84 25.66
C ILE A 162 2.47 11.94 24.28
N ALA A 163 2.24 13.06 23.59
CA ALA A 163 2.96 13.43 22.39
C ALA A 163 3.39 14.90 22.45
N GLU A 164 4.52 15.22 21.82
CA GLU A 164 5.11 16.55 21.75
C GLU A 164 5.64 16.84 20.35
N GLN A 165 5.44 18.07 19.87
CA GLN A 165 6.11 18.57 18.68
C GLN A 165 7.54 19.00 19.03
N VAL A 166 8.49 18.08 18.87
CA VAL A 166 9.89 18.25 19.28
C VAL A 166 10.75 19.03 18.27
N SER A 167 10.27 19.22 17.04
CA SER A 167 10.95 20.03 16.02
C SER A 167 9.94 20.64 15.05
N HIS A 168 10.23 21.83 14.51
CA HIS A 168 9.39 22.51 13.52
C HIS A 168 10.01 22.54 12.11
N HIS A 169 11.34 22.52 12.00
CA HIS A 169 12.07 22.49 10.73
C HIS A 169 13.23 21.48 10.77
N PRO A 170 13.00 20.22 10.36
CA PRO A 170 11.74 19.67 9.84
C PRO A 170 10.68 19.47 10.94
N PRO A 171 9.38 19.37 10.60
CA PRO A 171 8.35 19.06 11.57
C PRO A 171 8.52 17.61 12.07
N VAL A 172 8.69 17.45 13.39
CA VAL A 172 8.82 16.15 14.04
C VAL A 172 7.95 16.13 15.29
N GLY A 173 7.04 15.15 15.35
CA GLY A 173 6.30 14.79 16.55
C GLY A 173 6.90 13.54 17.19
N ALA A 174 7.05 13.54 18.51
CA ALA A 174 7.41 12.35 19.29
C ALA A 174 6.25 12.00 20.21
N GLY A 175 6.00 10.71 20.43
CA GLY A 175 4.96 10.24 21.33
C GLY A 175 5.38 8.99 22.09
N HIS A 176 4.84 8.85 23.29
CA HIS A 176 5.05 7.74 24.19
C HIS A 176 3.73 7.33 24.83
N GLY A 177 3.41 6.04 24.77
CA GLY A 177 2.30 5.45 25.49
C GLY A 177 2.74 4.21 26.26
N GLU A 178 2.15 3.96 27.42
CA GLU A 178 2.49 2.79 28.22
C GLU A 178 1.35 2.29 29.11
N THR A 179 1.46 1.01 29.44
CA THR A 179 0.73 0.30 30.50
C THR A 179 1.72 -0.57 31.28
N GLU A 180 1.28 -1.35 32.27
CA GLU A 180 2.12 -2.39 32.90
C GLU A 180 2.55 -3.51 31.93
N LEU A 181 1.88 -3.66 30.79
CA LEU A 181 2.09 -4.75 29.84
C LEU A 181 2.94 -4.36 28.62
N TRP A 182 2.93 -3.09 28.22
CA TRP A 182 3.62 -2.68 26.99
C TRP A 182 4.06 -1.22 27.03
N THR A 183 4.98 -0.89 26.12
CA THR A 183 5.31 0.50 25.75
C THR A 183 5.16 0.68 24.24
N TYR A 184 4.73 1.87 23.85
CA TYR A 184 4.56 2.33 22.48
C TYR A 184 5.32 3.65 22.33
N ASP A 185 6.35 3.67 21.49
CA ASP A 185 7.07 4.89 21.13
C ASP A 185 6.83 5.19 19.66
N ILE A 186 6.59 6.44 19.33
CA ILE A 186 6.47 6.91 17.95
C ILE A 186 7.29 8.19 17.75
N VAL A 187 8.03 8.23 16.65
CA VAL A 187 8.60 9.45 16.08
C VAL A 187 8.02 9.59 14.68
N SER A 188 7.32 10.68 14.42
CA SER A 188 6.66 10.97 13.15
C SER A 188 7.27 12.24 12.55
N ALA A 189 7.85 12.12 11.37
CA ALA A 189 8.47 13.20 10.62
C ALA A 189 8.03 13.16 9.13
N PRO A 190 6.72 13.11 8.85
CA PRO A 190 6.22 12.88 7.50
C PRO A 190 6.72 13.96 6.55
N LYS A 191 7.12 13.55 5.35
CA LYS A 191 7.37 14.47 4.23
C LYS A 191 6.25 14.33 3.23
N THR A 192 5.90 15.42 2.57
CA THR A 192 4.89 15.38 1.52
C THR A 192 5.41 15.93 0.21
N LYS A 193 4.77 15.53 -0.88
CA LYS A 193 5.01 16.10 -2.20
C LYS A 193 3.70 16.21 -2.95
N PHE A 194 3.35 17.43 -3.35
CA PHE A 194 2.20 17.65 -4.22
C PHE A 194 2.57 17.41 -5.68
N LEU A 195 1.81 16.54 -6.35
CA LEU A 195 2.04 16.13 -7.74
C LEU A 195 1.07 16.80 -8.73
N GLY A 196 0.28 17.76 -8.28
CA GLY A 196 -0.73 18.46 -9.09
C GLY A 196 -2.13 17.88 -8.93
N ASN A 197 -2.28 16.57 -9.07
CA ASN A 197 -3.56 15.87 -8.86
C ASN A 197 -3.58 14.94 -7.63
N SER A 198 -2.43 14.72 -7.01
CA SER A 198 -2.28 13.82 -5.86
C SER A 198 -1.23 14.35 -4.89
N VAL A 199 -1.28 13.86 -3.66
CA VAL A 199 -0.27 14.13 -2.63
C VAL A 199 0.38 12.82 -2.28
N GLU A 200 1.69 12.74 -2.47
CA GLU A 200 2.48 11.65 -1.89
C GLU A 200 2.85 11.99 -0.46
N VAL A 201 2.62 11.04 0.44
CA VAL A 201 3.01 11.13 1.84
C VAL A 201 4.10 10.08 2.08
N TYR A 202 5.27 10.54 2.51
CA TYR A 202 6.40 9.71 2.90
C TYR A 202 6.39 9.60 4.43
N PRO A 203 5.98 8.46 5.00
CA PRO A 203 5.93 8.26 6.44
C PRO A 203 7.34 8.03 6.98
N ILE A 204 8.13 9.10 7.07
CA ILE A 204 9.44 9.05 7.71
C ILE A 204 9.21 9.08 9.22
N GLY A 205 9.73 8.08 9.91
CA GLY A 205 9.49 7.92 11.33
C GLY A 205 9.92 6.57 11.83
N ARG A 206 9.69 6.35 13.12
CA ARG A 206 9.92 5.07 13.78
C ARG A 206 8.82 4.84 14.79
N THR A 207 8.19 3.68 14.70
CA THR A 207 7.30 3.16 15.73
C THR A 207 7.98 1.98 16.39
N ARG A 208 7.98 1.94 17.73
CA ARG A 208 8.48 0.82 18.53
C ARG A 208 7.40 0.39 19.49
N ILE A 209 7.09 -0.90 19.47
CA ILE A 209 6.23 -1.54 20.44
C ILE A 209 7.09 -2.53 21.21
N ARG A 210 7.01 -2.49 22.53
CA ARG A 210 7.66 -3.47 23.41
C ARG A 210 6.60 -4.10 24.29
N LEU A 211 6.49 -5.42 24.21
CA LEU A 211 5.68 -6.20 25.15
C LEU A 211 6.56 -6.51 26.36
N LYS A 212 6.23 -5.97 27.53
CA LYS A 212 7.03 -6.08 28.76
C LYS A 212 7.21 -7.54 29.23
N PRO A 213 6.20 -8.43 29.16
CA PRO A 213 6.34 -9.84 29.58
C PRO A 213 7.35 -10.64 28.77
N THR A 214 7.37 -10.47 27.45
CA THR A 214 8.26 -11.24 26.55
C THR A 214 9.58 -10.51 26.28
N GLY A 215 9.62 -9.19 26.47
CA GLY A 215 10.75 -8.35 26.09
C GLY A 215 10.96 -8.23 24.58
N GLU A 216 10.06 -8.81 23.78
CA GLU A 216 10.18 -8.87 22.33
C GLU A 216 9.91 -7.50 21.69
N CYS A 217 10.78 -7.13 20.76
CA CYS A 217 10.50 -6.16 19.70
C CYS A 217 10.56 -6.95 18.39
N ALA A 218 9.57 -6.81 17.53
CA ALA A 218 9.60 -7.46 16.21
C ALA A 218 10.79 -6.91 15.41
N GLU A 219 11.83 -7.73 15.25
CA GLU A 219 12.95 -7.37 14.39
C GLU A 219 12.50 -7.42 12.93
N LYS A 220 12.94 -6.44 12.14
CA LYS A 220 12.83 -6.52 10.68
C LYS A 220 13.99 -7.38 10.18
N PRO A 221 13.81 -8.16 9.10
CA PRO A 221 14.93 -8.76 8.39
C PRO A 221 15.99 -7.70 8.09
N ALA A 222 17.25 -8.00 8.43
CA ALA A 222 18.36 -7.11 8.11
C ALA A 222 18.53 -7.03 6.58
N ASP A 223 18.87 -5.85 6.09
CA ASP A 223 19.20 -5.58 4.68
C ASP A 223 18.12 -5.99 3.66
N ASP A 224 16.85 -6.02 4.06
CA ASP A 224 15.75 -6.28 3.15
C ASP A 224 15.57 -5.13 2.13
N PRO A 225 15.65 -5.39 0.81
CA PRO A 225 15.60 -4.34 -0.21
C PRO A 225 14.21 -3.69 -0.35
N TYR A 226 13.16 -4.31 0.20
CA TYR A 226 11.78 -3.86 0.10
C TYR A 226 11.16 -3.48 1.46
N GLY A 227 11.92 -3.62 2.55
CA GLY A 227 11.47 -3.37 3.92
C GLY A 227 10.41 -4.36 4.43
N PHE A 228 10.35 -5.57 3.86
CA PHE A 228 9.41 -6.61 4.24
C PHE A 228 9.63 -7.12 5.67
N THR A 229 8.58 -7.65 6.29
CA THR A 229 8.66 -8.35 7.58
C THR A 229 9.05 -9.82 7.37
N HIS A 230 9.49 -10.50 8.42
CA HIS A 230 9.69 -11.96 8.36
C HIS A 230 8.42 -12.70 7.88
N PHE A 231 7.24 -12.27 8.34
CA PHE A 231 5.96 -12.84 7.88
C PHE A 231 5.70 -12.57 6.39
N ALA A 232 6.00 -11.36 5.88
CA ALA A 232 5.81 -11.06 4.47
C ALA A 232 6.62 -12.01 3.55
N HIS A 233 7.82 -12.41 3.98
CA HIS A 233 8.60 -13.46 3.30
C HIS A 233 7.89 -14.82 3.32
N THR A 234 7.24 -15.18 4.43
CA THR A 234 6.49 -16.46 4.50
C THR A 234 5.34 -16.54 3.50
N LEU A 235 4.77 -15.40 3.05
CA LEU A 235 3.69 -15.39 2.06
C LEU A 235 4.10 -15.94 0.70
N ASN A 236 5.38 -15.76 0.33
CA ASN A 236 5.94 -16.37 -0.86
C ASN A 236 6.44 -17.79 -0.58
N SER A 237 6.73 -18.18 0.66
CA SER A 237 7.25 -19.51 0.98
C SER A 237 6.26 -20.67 0.72
N CYS A 238 6.81 -21.88 0.65
CA CYS A 238 6.03 -23.13 0.64
C CYS A 238 5.87 -23.75 2.04
N GLU A 239 6.38 -23.10 3.10
CA GLU A 239 6.45 -23.65 4.46
C GLU A 239 5.07 -24.00 5.06
N GLY A 240 4.00 -23.34 4.59
CA GLY A 240 2.63 -23.62 5.02
C GLY A 240 2.02 -24.94 4.53
N GLY A 241 2.76 -25.78 3.80
CA GLY A 241 2.30 -27.11 3.37
C GLY A 241 1.17 -27.11 2.33
N ILE A 242 0.94 -25.97 1.66
CA ILE A 242 -0.08 -25.83 0.62
C ILE A 242 0.61 -25.92 -0.73
N ASN A 243 0.29 -26.94 -1.54
CA ASN A 243 0.69 -26.99 -2.93
C ASN A 243 -0.15 -26.00 -3.76
N PRO A 244 0.44 -24.91 -4.27
CA PRO A 244 -0.30 -23.87 -4.96
C PRO A 244 -0.97 -24.37 -6.24
N LEU A 245 -2.16 -23.84 -6.51
CA LEU A 245 -2.77 -23.96 -7.84
C LEU A 245 -1.81 -23.40 -8.90
N PRO A 246 -1.91 -23.85 -10.17
CA PRO A 246 -1.16 -23.25 -11.26
C PRO A 246 -1.39 -21.73 -11.37
N SER A 247 -2.55 -21.22 -10.95
CA SER A 247 -2.88 -19.79 -10.93
C SER A 247 -2.40 -19.03 -9.69
N ASP A 248 -1.67 -19.65 -8.77
CA ASP A 248 -1.20 -19.03 -7.53
C ASP A 248 -0.06 -18.03 -7.80
N SER A 249 -0.01 -16.95 -7.02
CA SER A 249 0.98 -15.88 -7.21
C SER A 249 2.42 -16.32 -6.93
N ARG A 250 2.63 -17.35 -6.11
CA ARG A 250 3.97 -17.93 -5.89
C ARG A 250 4.57 -18.48 -7.19
N ARG A 251 3.73 -18.98 -8.09
CA ARG A 251 4.16 -19.50 -9.40
C ARG A 251 4.54 -18.44 -10.41
N ARG A 252 4.27 -17.15 -10.17
CA ARG A 252 4.58 -16.09 -11.14
C ARG A 252 6.09 -15.95 -11.41
N PRO A 253 6.57 -16.14 -12.66
CA PRO A 253 8.00 -16.09 -12.99
C PRO A 253 8.59 -14.70 -12.84
N ASP A 254 7.86 -13.66 -13.24
CA ASP A 254 8.33 -12.27 -13.16
C ASP A 254 8.59 -11.82 -11.71
N ARG A 255 7.70 -12.18 -10.79
CA ARG A 255 7.86 -11.93 -9.36
C ARG A 255 9.06 -12.71 -8.78
N ALA A 256 9.17 -14.01 -9.08
CA ALA A 256 10.25 -14.86 -8.56
C ALA A 256 11.63 -14.38 -9.02
N LEU A 257 11.76 -13.97 -10.29
CA LEU A 257 13.00 -13.40 -10.83
C LEU A 257 13.38 -12.08 -10.14
N LEU A 258 12.38 -11.25 -9.80
CA LEU A 258 12.62 -10.00 -9.09
C LEU A 258 13.10 -10.23 -7.65
N GLU A 259 12.54 -11.24 -6.97
CA GLU A 259 12.95 -11.66 -5.62
C GLU A 259 14.40 -12.15 -5.59
N LEU A 260 14.85 -12.82 -6.67
CA LEU A 260 16.26 -13.22 -6.87
C LEU A 260 17.18 -12.06 -7.31
N GLY A 261 16.66 -10.84 -7.44
CA GLY A 261 17.42 -9.67 -7.88
C GLY A 261 17.69 -9.60 -9.39
N ASN A 262 17.07 -10.47 -10.19
CA ASN A 262 17.23 -10.51 -11.64
C ASN A 262 16.21 -9.60 -12.34
N SER A 263 16.42 -8.29 -12.27
CA SER A 263 15.47 -7.28 -12.77
C SER A 263 15.24 -7.34 -14.29
N SER A 264 16.27 -7.67 -15.07
CA SER A 264 16.17 -7.74 -16.53
C SER A 264 15.24 -8.88 -16.97
N ASP A 265 15.47 -10.09 -16.46
CA ASP A 265 14.65 -11.24 -16.82
C ASP A 265 13.25 -11.13 -16.23
N SER A 266 13.11 -10.53 -15.04
CA SER A 266 11.81 -10.17 -14.47
C SER A 266 10.99 -9.27 -15.40
N ALA A 267 11.61 -8.24 -15.98
CA ALA A 267 10.93 -7.34 -16.93
C ALA A 267 10.48 -8.06 -18.20
N VAL A 268 11.29 -8.99 -18.72
CA VAL A 268 10.93 -9.83 -19.88
C VAL A 268 9.76 -10.75 -19.54
N ALA A 269 9.83 -11.46 -18.40
CA ALA A 269 8.75 -12.33 -17.95
C ALA A 269 7.44 -11.55 -17.73
N LYS A 270 7.51 -10.34 -17.16
CA LYS A 270 6.36 -9.44 -16.98
C LYS A 270 5.72 -9.07 -18.32
N TYR A 271 6.54 -8.68 -19.30
CA TYR A 271 6.07 -8.36 -20.64
C TYR A 271 5.34 -9.55 -21.29
N ASN A 272 5.93 -10.74 -21.20
CA ASN A 272 5.35 -11.96 -21.76
C ASN A 272 3.99 -12.30 -21.11
N LEU A 273 3.88 -12.20 -19.78
CA LEU A 273 2.63 -12.44 -19.07
C LEU A 273 1.52 -11.46 -19.47
N GLU A 274 1.86 -10.18 -19.66
CA GLU A 274 0.90 -9.16 -20.12
C GLU A 274 0.46 -9.40 -21.57
N GLU A 275 1.37 -9.79 -22.47
CA GLU A 275 1.02 -10.15 -23.85
C GLU A 275 0.13 -11.39 -23.90
N MET A 276 0.43 -12.41 -23.09
CA MET A 276 -0.44 -13.59 -22.95
C MET A 276 -1.84 -13.22 -22.46
N GLN A 277 -1.96 -12.31 -21.48
CA GLN A 277 -3.24 -11.80 -21.01
C GLN A 277 -4.01 -11.06 -22.12
N ARG A 278 -3.32 -10.20 -22.88
CA ARG A 278 -3.92 -9.47 -24.01
C ARG A 278 -4.37 -10.42 -25.11
N ALA A 279 -3.60 -11.46 -25.41
CA ALA A 279 -3.94 -12.48 -26.40
C ALA A 279 -5.16 -13.31 -25.96
N GLU A 280 -5.20 -13.77 -24.70
CA GLU A 280 -6.36 -14.47 -24.11
C GLU A 280 -7.63 -13.63 -24.24
N ARG A 281 -7.56 -12.35 -23.84
CA ARG A 281 -8.69 -11.43 -23.92
C ARG A 281 -9.24 -11.33 -25.35
N LYS A 282 -8.36 -11.13 -26.34
CA LYS A 282 -8.75 -11.03 -27.76
C LYS A 282 -9.43 -12.30 -28.25
N GLU A 283 -8.91 -13.47 -27.89
CA GLU A 283 -9.51 -14.74 -28.28
C GLU A 283 -10.88 -14.97 -27.61
N ARG A 284 -11.00 -14.63 -26.33
CA ARG A 284 -12.28 -14.69 -25.60
C ARG A 284 -13.33 -13.76 -26.22
N GLU A 285 -12.95 -12.55 -26.57
CA GLU A 285 -13.82 -11.57 -27.24
C GLU A 285 -14.27 -12.06 -28.63
N LYS A 286 -13.37 -12.66 -29.43
CA LYS A 286 -13.73 -13.27 -30.73
C LYS A 286 -14.78 -14.38 -30.61
N ARG A 287 -14.79 -15.11 -29.49
CA ARG A 287 -15.76 -16.16 -29.20
C ARG A 287 -17.08 -15.63 -28.64
N GLY A 288 -17.16 -14.33 -28.34
CA GLY A 288 -18.31 -13.73 -27.66
C GLY A 288 -18.46 -14.18 -26.21
N GLU A 289 -17.39 -14.70 -25.62
CA GLU A 289 -17.37 -15.19 -24.23
C GLU A 289 -17.07 -14.03 -23.26
N LYS A 290 -17.62 -14.10 -22.05
CA LYS A 290 -17.30 -13.17 -20.95
C LYS A 290 -16.42 -13.87 -19.93
N TRP A 291 -15.44 -13.15 -19.38
CA TRP A 291 -14.62 -13.67 -18.27
C TRP A 291 -15.52 -13.99 -17.08
N GLN A 292 -15.31 -15.15 -16.46
CA GLN A 292 -15.95 -15.51 -15.20
C GLN A 292 -14.90 -16.01 -14.22
N PRO A 293 -14.80 -15.42 -13.02
CA PRO A 293 -13.92 -15.93 -11.98
C PRO A 293 -14.36 -17.34 -11.54
N ARG A 294 -13.39 -18.20 -11.23
CA ARG A 294 -13.66 -19.61 -10.92
C ARG A 294 -14.18 -19.85 -9.50
N TRP A 295 -13.67 -19.08 -8.53
CA TRP A 295 -13.90 -19.32 -7.10
C TRP A 295 -14.92 -18.33 -6.49
N PHE A 296 -15.36 -17.36 -7.28
CA PHE A 296 -16.23 -16.27 -6.85
C PHE A 296 -17.31 -16.04 -7.89
N LYS A 297 -18.46 -15.50 -7.48
CA LYS A 297 -19.54 -15.08 -8.38
C LYS A 297 -19.91 -13.62 -8.10
N PRO A 298 -20.17 -12.78 -9.12
CA PRO A 298 -20.63 -11.42 -8.88
C PRO A 298 -21.99 -11.45 -8.18
N LEU A 299 -22.19 -10.54 -7.23
CA LEU A 299 -23.52 -10.34 -6.63
C LEU A 299 -24.46 -9.65 -7.65
N PRO A 300 -25.77 -9.98 -7.64
CA PRO A 300 -26.75 -9.32 -8.50
C PRO A 300 -26.74 -7.79 -8.33
N GLU A 301 -26.98 -7.04 -9.41
CA GLU A 301 -27.09 -5.57 -9.38
C GLU A 301 -28.22 -5.11 -8.44
N ASP A 302 -29.29 -5.90 -8.31
CA ASP A 302 -30.44 -5.65 -7.44
C ASP A 302 -30.28 -6.22 -6.01
N ALA A 303 -29.09 -6.74 -5.65
CA ALA A 303 -28.77 -7.14 -4.26
C ALA A 303 -28.68 -5.95 -3.29
N GLY A 304 -29.11 -4.76 -3.76
CA GLY A 304 -29.45 -3.55 -3.03
C GLY A 304 -29.55 -3.75 -1.52
N ALA A 305 -28.58 -3.16 -0.83
CA ALA A 305 -28.53 -3.05 0.62
C ALA A 305 -28.54 -4.35 1.46
N LEU A 306 -28.54 -5.55 0.87
CA LEU A 306 -28.94 -6.74 1.62
C LEU A 306 -27.84 -7.72 2.03
N ARG A 307 -26.62 -7.70 1.45
CA ARG A 307 -25.60 -8.70 1.82
C ARG A 307 -24.15 -8.19 1.78
N ARG A 308 -23.60 -7.88 2.96
CA ARG A 308 -22.17 -7.95 3.29
C ARG A 308 -21.61 -9.33 2.93
N TRP A 309 -20.28 -9.45 2.78
CA TRP A 309 -19.59 -10.74 2.95
C TRP A 309 -20.07 -11.42 4.26
N GLY A 310 -20.83 -12.51 4.15
CA GLY A 310 -21.46 -13.20 5.29
C GLY A 310 -22.94 -12.88 5.55
N GLY A 311 -23.61 -12.10 4.69
CA GLY A 311 -25.09 -12.02 4.61
C GLY A 311 -25.80 -10.99 5.48
N GLY A 312 -25.11 -9.96 6.00
CA GLY A 312 -25.72 -8.85 6.76
C GLY A 312 -26.13 -7.65 5.87
N PRO A 313 -26.96 -6.71 6.34
CA PRO A 313 -27.32 -5.51 5.57
C PRO A 313 -26.11 -4.59 5.36
N VAL A 314 -26.12 -3.82 4.26
CA VAL A 314 -25.15 -2.75 3.96
C VAL A 314 -25.38 -1.59 4.94
N LEU A 315 -24.31 -1.10 5.58
CA LEU A 315 -24.43 0.00 6.54
C LEU A 315 -24.57 1.35 5.82
N PRO A 316 -25.26 2.35 6.40
CA PRO A 316 -25.28 3.70 5.86
C PRO A 316 -23.85 4.24 5.70
N GLY A 317 -23.46 4.59 4.47
CA GLY A 317 -22.12 5.11 4.13
C GLY A 317 -21.18 4.11 3.45
N GLU A 318 -21.51 2.82 3.40
CA GLU A 318 -20.73 1.84 2.62
C GLU A 318 -21.01 1.97 1.10
N TYR A 319 -20.00 1.70 0.25
CA TYR A 319 -20.11 1.75 -1.21
C TYR A 319 -21.20 0.82 -1.77
N SER A 320 -21.96 1.31 -2.74
CA SER A 320 -22.92 0.51 -3.51
C SER A 320 -22.22 -0.53 -4.40
N ASN A 321 -22.97 -1.53 -4.89
CA ASN A 321 -22.44 -2.53 -5.83
C ASN A 321 -22.05 -1.92 -7.20
N GLU A 322 -22.61 -0.75 -7.54
CA GLU A 322 -22.23 0.03 -8.73
C GLU A 322 -20.89 0.74 -8.53
N GLU A 323 -20.65 1.32 -7.35
CA GLU A 323 -19.39 1.98 -6.99
C GLU A 323 -18.26 0.98 -6.71
N CYS A 324 -18.60 -0.18 -6.14
CA CYS A 324 -17.65 -1.24 -5.80
C CYS A 324 -18.29 -2.63 -6.03
N PRO A 325 -18.04 -3.25 -7.20
CA PRO A 325 -18.58 -4.58 -7.51
C PRO A 325 -18.21 -5.62 -6.46
N GLN A 326 -19.21 -6.27 -5.89
CA GLN A 326 -19.08 -7.27 -4.84
C GLN A 326 -19.16 -8.68 -5.42
N PHE A 327 -18.43 -9.61 -4.78
CA PHE A 327 -18.36 -11.01 -5.18
C PHE A 327 -18.60 -11.93 -3.98
N GLU A 328 -19.35 -13.01 -4.20
CA GLU A 328 -19.57 -14.07 -3.22
C GLU A 328 -18.62 -15.25 -3.46
N PHE A 329 -17.96 -15.72 -2.41
CA PHE A 329 -17.14 -16.93 -2.46
C PHE A 329 -18.02 -18.17 -2.63
N THR A 330 -17.72 -19.02 -3.61
CA THR A 330 -18.57 -20.16 -3.97
C THR A 330 -18.39 -21.38 -3.07
N GLY A 331 -17.32 -21.43 -2.26
CA GLY A 331 -16.94 -22.61 -1.49
C GLY A 331 -16.26 -23.72 -2.30
N GLU A 332 -16.27 -23.63 -3.65
CA GLU A 332 -15.75 -24.71 -4.52
C GLU A 332 -14.24 -24.93 -4.36
N TYR A 333 -13.48 -23.89 -4.02
CA TYR A 333 -12.04 -24.02 -3.77
C TYR A 333 -11.75 -24.94 -2.57
N LEU A 334 -12.55 -24.86 -1.50
CA LEU A 334 -12.37 -25.67 -0.29
C LEU A 334 -12.74 -27.13 -0.47
N LYS A 335 -13.42 -27.47 -1.58
CA LYS A 335 -13.76 -28.86 -1.94
C LYS A 335 -12.65 -29.58 -2.70
N LEU A 336 -11.61 -28.86 -3.12
CA LEU A 336 -10.48 -29.47 -3.80
C LEU A 336 -9.74 -30.42 -2.85
N GLU A 337 -9.36 -31.59 -3.36
CA GLU A 337 -8.47 -32.48 -2.63
C GLU A 337 -7.17 -31.74 -2.29
N GLN A 338 -6.75 -31.85 -1.04
CA GLN A 338 -5.45 -31.35 -0.63
C GLN A 338 -4.40 -32.13 -1.42
N ARG A 339 -3.73 -31.42 -2.33
CA ARG A 339 -2.56 -31.96 -3.01
C ARG A 339 -1.48 -32.22 -1.95
N PRO A 340 -0.67 -33.27 -2.09
CA PRO A 340 0.51 -33.40 -1.27
C PRO A 340 1.33 -32.10 -1.37
N PRO A 341 1.87 -31.59 -0.25
CA PRO A 341 2.69 -30.39 -0.27
C PRO A 341 3.79 -30.53 -1.34
N SER A 342 4.01 -29.48 -2.13
CA SER A 342 5.18 -29.42 -3.02
C SER A 342 6.43 -29.60 -2.17
N ALA A 343 7.36 -30.43 -2.62
CA ALA A 343 8.49 -30.87 -1.81
C ALA A 343 9.58 -29.79 -1.68
N SER A 344 9.61 -28.79 -2.57
CA SER A 344 10.56 -27.67 -2.51
C SER A 344 9.99 -26.36 -3.08
N GLU A 345 10.60 -25.25 -2.67
CA GLU A 345 10.32 -23.91 -3.23
C GLU A 345 10.63 -23.85 -4.73
N GLU A 346 11.63 -24.60 -5.19
CA GLU A 346 12.03 -24.69 -6.61
C GLU A 346 10.91 -25.25 -7.52
N GLU A 347 10.02 -26.10 -6.98
CA GLU A 347 8.88 -26.67 -7.74
C GLU A 347 7.70 -25.70 -7.89
N VAL A 348 7.76 -24.56 -7.18
CA VAL A 348 6.66 -23.62 -7.04
C VAL A 348 7.05 -22.22 -7.46
N GLN A 349 8.17 -21.69 -7.01
CA GLN A 349 8.55 -20.31 -7.25
C GLN A 349 8.84 -20.08 -8.72
N GLY A 350 7.99 -19.30 -9.38
CA GLY A 350 8.18 -18.95 -10.79
C GLY A 350 7.83 -20.04 -11.80
N GLU A 351 7.42 -21.23 -11.36
CA GLU A 351 7.24 -22.41 -12.22
C GLU A 351 5.77 -22.80 -12.42
N GLY A 352 5.41 -23.08 -13.67
CA GLY A 352 4.09 -23.63 -14.04
C GLY A 352 2.91 -22.68 -13.82
N PHE A 353 3.13 -21.35 -13.91
CA PHE A 353 2.07 -20.37 -13.75
C PHE A 353 1.06 -20.41 -14.88
N VAL A 354 -0.18 -20.72 -14.53
CA VAL A 354 -1.32 -20.81 -15.44
C VAL A 354 -2.54 -20.14 -14.78
N PRO A 355 -2.71 -18.82 -14.97
CA PRO A 355 -3.81 -18.08 -14.36
C PRO A 355 -5.16 -18.32 -15.04
N TRP A 356 -5.15 -18.61 -16.35
CA TRP A 356 -6.34 -18.82 -17.16
C TRP A 356 -6.69 -20.31 -17.17
N SER A 357 -7.62 -20.77 -16.34
CA SER A 357 -7.99 -22.19 -16.24
C SER A 357 -8.86 -22.69 -17.43
N TYR A 358 -8.43 -22.52 -18.68
CA TYR A 358 -9.10 -23.03 -19.89
C TYR A 358 -8.25 -24.08 -20.61
N PRO A 359 -8.49 -25.39 -20.41
CA PRO A 359 -7.68 -26.47 -20.98
C PRO A 359 -7.49 -26.36 -22.50
N ASP A 360 -8.51 -25.89 -23.21
CA ASP A 360 -8.56 -25.87 -24.68
C ASP A 360 -7.75 -24.73 -25.30
N ILE A 361 -7.44 -23.70 -24.53
CA ILE A 361 -6.63 -22.55 -24.95
C ILE A 361 -5.13 -22.80 -24.68
N HIS A 362 -4.81 -23.66 -23.70
CA HIS A 362 -3.44 -23.94 -23.23
C HIS A 362 -2.57 -24.75 -24.18
N ALA A 363 -3.15 -25.69 -24.94
CA ALA A 363 -2.36 -26.51 -25.86
C ALA A 363 -1.64 -25.69 -26.96
N LYS A 364 -2.09 -24.45 -27.23
CA LYS A 364 -1.49 -23.55 -28.22
C LYS A 364 -0.56 -22.49 -27.62
N LEU A 365 -0.82 -22.02 -26.39
CA LEU A 365 0.01 -21.00 -25.72
C LEU A 365 1.19 -21.59 -24.95
N GLY A 366 1.10 -22.84 -24.46
CA GLY A 366 2.18 -23.50 -23.72
C GLY A 366 3.45 -23.80 -24.53
N LYS A 367 3.38 -23.79 -25.87
CA LYS A 367 4.55 -24.03 -26.74
C LYS A 367 5.44 -22.80 -26.95
N GLU A 368 4.97 -21.62 -26.58
CA GLU A 368 5.73 -20.37 -26.70
C GLU A 368 6.41 -19.94 -25.40
N ALA A 369 6.06 -20.56 -24.26
CA ALA A 369 6.71 -20.33 -22.97
C ALA A 369 7.96 -21.22 -22.72
N GLU A 370 8.25 -22.18 -23.62
CA GLU A 370 9.45 -23.05 -23.58
C GLU A 370 10.56 -22.58 -24.56
N ARG A 371 10.51 -21.32 -25.02
CA ARG A 371 11.58 -20.65 -25.77
C ARG A 371 11.97 -19.37 -25.07
#